data_AF-A0A1G2VVU1-F1
#
_entry.id   AF-A0A1G2VVU1-F1
#
_cell.length_a   1.000
_cell.length_b   1.000
_cell.length_c   1.000
_cell.angle_alpha   90.00
_cell.angle_beta   90.00
_cell.angle_gamma   90.00
#
_symmetry.space_group_name_H-M   'P 1'
#
loop_
_entity.id
_entity.type
_entity.pdbx_description
1 polymer ?
#
loop_
_entity_poly.entity_id
_entity_poly.type
_entity_poly.pdbx_seq_one_letter_code
_entity_poly.pdbx_strand_id
1 'polypeptide(L)' 'MNTNFRLSKWDTLGPQLILEEAGGVMTDIYGKTLNYEQPDLRWKHSIVAANNTTILNQILEVSKQVVLE' A
#
# COMPACT_ATOMS: atom_id res chain seq x y z
N MET A 1 -5.57 -8.74 15.59
CA MET A 1 -5.13 -9.33 14.31
C MET A 1 -6.37 -9.53 13.46
N ASN A 2 -6.43 -8.96 12.26
CA ASN A 2 -7.59 -9.12 11.38
C ASN A 2 -7.72 -10.61 10.97
N THR A 3 -8.87 -11.23 11.23
CA THR A 3 -9.15 -12.63 10.87
C THR A 3 -9.89 -12.76 9.53
N ASN A 4 -10.15 -11.63 8.87
CA ASN A 4 -10.77 -11.56 7.55
C ASN A 4 -9.68 -11.50 6.46
N PHE A 5 -9.87 -12.25 5.37
CA PHE A 5 -8.94 -12.25 4.21
C PHE A 5 -8.96 -10.95 3.39
N ARG A 6 -9.88 -10.02 3.68
CA ARG A 6 -9.89 -8.69 3.04
C ARG A 6 -8.99 -7.73 3.79
N LEU A 7 -8.10 -7.11 3.03
CA LEU A 7 -7.15 -6.11 3.50
C LEU A 7 -7.86 -4.90 4.12
N SER A 8 -7.38 -4.49 5.29
CA SER A 8 -7.92 -3.39 6.07
C SER A 8 -6.80 -2.46 6.57
N LYS A 9 -7.20 -1.32 7.13
CA LYS A 9 -6.27 -0.38 7.79
C LYS A 9 -5.43 -1.03 8.88
N TRP A 10 -5.98 -2.00 9.62
CA TRP A 10 -5.25 -2.68 10.68
C TRP A 10 -4.12 -3.56 10.16
N ASP A 11 -4.19 -3.98 8.88
CA ASP A 11 -3.16 -4.79 8.23
C ASP A 11 -1.99 -3.94 7.72
N THR A 12 -2.19 -2.63 7.56
CA THR A 12 -1.18 -1.72 6.97
C THR A 12 -0.65 -0.68 7.94
N LEU A 13 -1.44 -0.20 8.91
CA LEU A 13 -1.05 0.94 9.77
C LEU A 13 0.26 0.68 10.53
N GLY A 14 0.33 -0.43 11.27
CA GLY A 14 1.52 -0.81 12.02
C GLY A 14 2.71 -1.10 11.10
N PRO A 15 2.56 -1.99 10.10
CA PRO A 15 3.63 -2.30 9.17
C PRO A 15 4.16 -1.10 8.37
N GLN A 16 3.30 -0.16 7.97
CA GLN A 16 3.70 1.05 7.25
C GLN A 16 4.61 1.92 8.10
N LEU A 17 4.25 2.16 9.37
CA LEU A 17 5.08 2.97 10.27
C LEU A 17 6.46 2.34 10.45
N ILE A 18 6.52 1.02 10.69
CA ILE A 18 7.80 0.30 10.82
C ILE A 18 8.63 0.41 9.54
N LEU A 19 8.01 0.25 8.37
CA LEU A 19 8.68 0.31 7.08
C LEU A 19 9.22 1.71 6.79
N GLU A 20 8.43 2.75 7.03
CA GLU A 20 8.81 4.15 6.79
C GLU A 20 9.96 4.59 7.70
N GLU A 21 9.93 4.20 8.98
CA GLU A 21 11.04 4.45 9.92
C GLU A 21 12.33 3.71 9.52
N ALA A 22 12.21 2.58 8.81
CA ALA A 22 13.35 1.88 8.20
C ALA A 22 13.80 2.48 6.85
N GLY A 23 13.19 3.57 6.39
CA GLY A 23 13.49 4.24 5.12
C GLY A 23 12.74 3.70 3.90
N GLY A 24 11.78 2.78 4.12
CA GLY A 24 10.91 2.25 3.08
C GLY A 24 9.71 3.15 2.77
N VAL A 25 8.85 2.69 1.87
CA VAL A 25 7.66 3.42 1.39
C VAL A 25 6.50 2.48 1.11
N MET A 26 5.28 2.93 1.40
CA MET A 26 4.04 2.19 1.12
C MET A 26 2.99 3.12 0.48
N THR A 27 2.34 2.67 -0.59
CA THR A 27 1.28 3.39 -1.31
C THR A 27 0.17 2.44 -1.74
N ASP A 28 -0.94 2.97 -2.27
CA ASP A 28 -1.86 2.15 -3.06
C ASP A 28 -1.25 1.79 -4.44
N ILE A 29 -1.95 0.93 -5.19
CA ILE A 29 -1.55 0.47 -6.53
C ILE A 29 -1.44 1.60 -7.58
N TYR A 30 -1.99 2.78 -7.28
CA TYR A 30 -1.92 3.96 -8.14
C TYR A 30 -0.85 4.97 -7.65
N GLY A 31 -0.05 4.60 -6.65
CA GLY A 31 0.99 5.44 -6.06
C GLY A 31 0.47 6.52 -5.11
N LYS A 32 -0.79 6.43 -4.65
CA LYS A 32 -1.35 7.38 -3.68
C LYS A 32 -1.04 6.96 -2.26
N THR A 33 -0.78 7.94 -1.39
CA THR A 33 -0.63 7.72 0.05
C THR A 33 -1.89 7.12 0.65
N LEU A 34 -1.72 6.22 1.61
CA LEU A 34 -2.84 5.58 2.30
C LEU A 34 -3.55 6.57 3.23
N ASN A 35 -4.85 6.76 3.02
CA ASN A 35 -5.68 7.61 3.87
C ASN A 35 -6.31 6.78 4.99
N TYR A 36 -5.71 6.82 6.19
CA TYR A 36 -6.24 6.12 7.36
C TYR A 36 -7.49 6.78 7.97
N GLU A 37 -7.80 8.03 7.60
CA GLU A 37 -8.96 8.78 8.11
C GLU A 37 -10.24 8.52 7.32
N GLN A 38 -10.16 7.89 6.14
CA GLN A 38 -11.34 7.59 5.31
C GLN A 38 -12.41 6.81 6.12
N PRO A 39 -13.71 6.95 5.84
CA PRO A 39 -14.74 6.28 6.65
C PRO A 39 -14.66 4.74 6.58
N ASP A 40 -14.27 4.20 5.42
CA ASP A 40 -14.19 2.75 5.22
C ASP A 40 -12.99 2.12 5.93
N LEU A 41 -13.23 1.05 6.70
CA LEU A 41 -12.16 0.28 7.34
C LEU A 41 -11.30 -0.49 6.32
N ARG A 42 -11.89 -0.87 5.19
CA ARG A 42 -11.24 -1.70 4.17
C ARG A 42 -10.53 -0.84 3.14
N TRP A 43 -9.42 -1.36 2.61
CA TRP A 43 -8.78 -0.74 1.46
C TRP A 43 -9.56 -1.06 0.20
N LYS A 44 -9.83 -0.02 -0.60
CA LYS A 44 -10.48 -0.15 -1.91
C LYS A 44 -9.54 -0.74 -2.96
N HIS A 45 -8.26 -0.42 -2.85
CA HIS A 45 -7.22 -0.82 -3.79
C HIS A 45 -6.15 -1.64 -3.08
N SER A 46 -5.44 -2.46 -3.85
CA SER A 46 -4.24 -3.17 -3.38
C SER A 46 -3.15 -2.19 -2.97
N ILE A 47 -2.24 -2.67 -2.13
CA ILE A 47 -1.17 -1.88 -1.51
C ILE A 47 0.16 -2.36 -2.06
N VAL A 48 1.07 -1.42 -2.32
CA VAL A 48 2.43 -1.66 -2.78
C VAL A 48 3.38 -1.11 -1.74
N ALA A 49 4.39 -1.89 -1.37
CA ALA A 49 5.43 -1.49 -0.44
C ALA A 49 6.79 -1.82 -1.04
N ALA A 50 7.77 -0.95 -0.82
CA ALA A 50 9.14 -1.14 -1.27
C ALA A 50 10.14 -0.55 -0.28
N ASN A 51 11.41 -0.91 -0.44
CA ASN A 51 12.52 -0.38 0.37
C ASN A 51 12.86 1.08 0.06
N ASN A 52 12.48 1.61 -1.10
CA ASN A 52 12.65 3.02 -1.47
C ASN A 52 11.70 3.41 -2.62
N THR A 53 11.59 4.71 -2.86
CA THR A 53 10.73 5.28 -3.90
C THR A 53 11.12 4.85 -5.32
N THR A 54 12.40 4.61 -5.58
CA THR A 54 12.88 4.19 -6.92
C THR A 54 12.31 2.83 -7.31
N ILE A 55 12.42 1.84 -6.43
CA ILE A 55 11.87 0.50 -6.66
C ILE A 55 10.34 0.53 -6.66
N LEU A 56 9.72 1.31 -5.77
CA LEU A 56 8.26 1.49 -5.77
C LEU A 56 7.75 1.98 -7.13
N ASN A 57 8.38 3.00 -7.71
CA ASN A 57 7.99 3.54 -9.01
C ASN A 57 8.14 2.51 -10.14
N GLN A 58 9.18 1.67 -10.11
CA GLN A 58 9.34 0.58 -11.07
C GLN A 58 8.22 -0.45 -10.95
N ILE A 59 7.84 -0.84 -9.72
CA ILE A 59 6.73 -1.75 -9.47
C ILE A 59 5.41 -1.15 -9.98
N LEU A 60 5.15 0.12 -9.68
CA LEU A 60 3.94 0.80 -10.13
C LEU A 60 3.85 0.85 -11.66
N GLU A 61 4.97 1.08 -12.35
CA GLU A 61 4.98 1.16 -13.80
C GLU A 61 4.64 -0.18 -14.45
N VAL A 62 5.20 -1.29 -13.95
CA VAL A 62 4.85 -2.64 -14.40
C VAL A 62 3.40 -2.96 -14.04
N SER A 63 2.95 -2.57 -12.85
CA SER A 63 1.59 -2.85 -12.37
C SER A 63 0.51 -2.16 -13.21
N LYS A 64 0.75 -0.94 -13.71
CA LYS A 64 -0.18 -0.23 -14.59
C LYS A 64 -0.47 -1.00 -15.88
N GLN A 65 0.52 -1.72 -16.41
CA GLN A 65 0.36 -2.50 -17.65
C GLN A 65 -0.62 -3.66 -17.47
N VAL A 66 -0.68 -4.23 -16.26
CA VAL A 66 -1.57 -5.36 -15.93
C VAL A 66 -2.98 -4.90 -15.52
N VAL A 67 -3.10 -3.71 -14.93
CA VAL A 67 -4.40 -3.17 -14.44
C VAL A 67 -5.25 -2.56 -15.57
N LEU A 68 -4.65 -2.27 -16.73
CA LEU A 68 -5.33 -1.68 -17.89
C LEU A 68 -5.78 -2.71 -18.94
N GLU A 69 -5.55 -4.00 -18.70
CA GLU A 69 -6.16 -5.13 -19.44
C GLU A 69 -7.39 -5.67 -18.69
#